data_AF-A0A959YFN7-F1
#
_entry.id   AF-A0A959YFN7-F1
#
_cell.length_a   1.000
_cell.length_b   1.000
_cell.length_c   1.000
_cell.angle_alpha   90.00
_cell.angle_beta   90.00
_cell.angle_gamma   90.00
#
_symmetry.space_group_name_H-M   'P 1'
#
loop_
_entity.id
_entity.type
_entity.pdbx_description
1 polymer ?
#
loop_
_entity_poly.entity_id
_entity_poly.type
_entity_poly.pdbx_seq_one_letter_code
_entity_poly.pdbx_strand_id
1 'polypeptide(L)'
;MLVNVSYNDPDLQRRIDDTVGPVYGLMQRLRMGGNGSPRLDVTTCSEAIAELFAQDNNADRCHVELRPRGVIVRFRSLLETYALVIPFRSLALFKSGAGYTLYSDTHRIQFTGEPKGLQRFVRRVVQARAELSEV
;
A
#
# COMPACT_ATOMS: atom_id res chain seq x y z
N MET A 1 -1.26 -6.89 7.69
CA MET A 1 -2.38 -7.85 7.46
C MET A 1 -2.57 -8.02 5.97
N LEU A 2 -2.49 -9.24 5.44
CA LEU A 2 -2.77 -9.55 4.04
C LEU A 2 -4.17 -10.16 3.92
N VAL A 3 -5.07 -9.51 3.19
CA VAL A 3 -6.51 -9.87 3.14
C VAL A 3 -7.08 -9.70 1.73
N ASN A 4 -8.07 -10.52 1.39
CA ASN A 4 -8.89 -10.34 0.19
C ASN A 4 -9.96 -9.28 0.47
N VAL A 5 -10.04 -8.26 -0.39
CA VAL A 5 -10.98 -7.13 -0.29
C VAL A 5 -11.93 -7.05 -1.49
N SER A 6 -12.11 -8.15 -2.22
CA SER A 6 -12.98 -8.22 -3.40
C SER A 6 -14.46 -8.13 -3.05
N TYR A 7 -14.81 -8.61 -1.87
CA TYR A 7 -16.18 -8.70 -1.39
C TYR A 7 -16.46 -7.58 -0.38
N ASN A 8 -17.71 -7.10 -0.38
CA ASN A 8 -18.16 -6.14 0.61
C ASN A 8 -18.32 -6.85 1.97
N ASP A 9 -17.35 -6.66 2.84
CA ASP A 9 -17.34 -7.17 4.21
C ASP A 9 -17.19 -5.99 5.19
N PRO A 10 -18.27 -5.58 5.88
CA PRO A 10 -18.24 -4.49 6.84
C PRO A 10 -17.34 -4.75 8.06
N ASP A 11 -17.19 -6.00 8.49
CA ASP A 11 -16.30 -6.37 9.62
C ASP A 11 -14.84 -6.23 9.21
N LEU A 12 -14.49 -6.70 8.01
CA LEU A 12 -13.17 -6.50 7.44
C LEU A 12 -12.86 -5.01 7.25
N GLN A 13 -13.80 -4.25 6.71
CA GLN A 13 -13.63 -2.81 6.49
C GLN A 13 -13.39 -2.07 7.82
N ARG A 14 -14.15 -2.39 8.86
CA ARG A 14 -13.92 -1.87 10.22
C ARG A 14 -12.52 -2.21 10.72
N ARG A 15 -12.08 -3.46 10.60
CA ARG A 15 -10.73 -3.87 11.00
C ARG A 15 -9.63 -3.13 10.23
N ILE A 16 -9.82 -2.88 8.94
CA ILE A 16 -8.89 -2.10 8.12
C ILE A 16 -8.84 -0.65 8.65
N ASP A 17 -9.99 -0.02 8.84
CA ASP A 17 -10.08 1.36 9.34
C ASP A 17 -9.51 1.49 10.75
N ASP A 18 -9.73 0.51 11.63
CA ASP A 18 -9.14 0.43 12.96
C ASP A 18 -7.62 0.24 12.94
N THR A 19 -7.06 -0.28 11.85
CA THR A 19 -5.61 -0.52 11.69
C THR A 19 -4.91 0.70 11.09
N VAL A 20 -5.40 1.24 9.98
CA VAL A 20 -4.72 2.30 9.21
C VAL A 20 -5.48 3.62 9.18
N GLY A 21 -6.58 3.75 9.90
CA GLY A 21 -7.46 4.92 9.89
C GLY A 21 -8.45 4.89 8.71
N PRO A 22 -9.54 5.67 8.78
CA PRO A 22 -10.61 5.67 7.77
C PRO A 22 -10.14 6.23 6.42
N VAL A 23 -10.96 6.04 5.37
CA VAL A 23 -10.70 6.64 4.06
C VAL A 23 -10.71 8.16 4.17
N TYR A 24 -9.77 8.83 3.49
CA TYR A 24 -9.85 10.28 3.36
C TYR A 24 -11.14 10.68 2.65
N GLY A 25 -11.83 11.70 3.16
CA GLY A 25 -13.00 12.28 2.51
C GLY A 25 -12.62 12.99 1.19
N LEU A 26 -13.61 13.27 0.35
CA LEU A 26 -13.38 13.85 -0.98
C LEU A 26 -12.58 15.17 -0.92
N MET A 27 -12.95 16.09 -0.01
CA MET A 27 -12.25 17.36 0.15
C MET A 27 -10.80 17.19 0.62
N GLN A 28 -10.54 16.23 1.52
CA GLN A 28 -9.19 15.92 1.98
C GLN A 28 -8.34 15.37 0.82
N ARG A 29 -8.88 14.41 0.06
CA ARG A 29 -8.20 13.85 -1.12
C ARG A 29 -7.82 14.94 -2.13
N LEU A 30 -8.72 15.88 -2.41
CA LEU A 30 -8.44 17.00 -3.32
C LEU A 30 -7.32 17.89 -2.79
N ARG A 31 -7.39 18.32 -1.52
CA ARG A 31 -6.34 19.16 -0.88
C ARG A 31 -4.97 18.48 -0.87
N MET A 32 -4.94 17.16 -0.71
CA MET A 32 -3.70 16.38 -0.71
C MET A 32 -3.15 16.10 -2.11
N GLY A 33 -3.92 16.33 -3.18
CA GLY A 33 -3.55 15.93 -4.55
C GLY A 33 -3.69 14.43 -4.79
N GLY A 34 -4.74 13.82 -4.24
CA GLY A 34 -5.01 12.38 -4.22
C GLY A 34 -4.33 11.66 -3.05
N ASN A 35 -4.65 10.40 -2.83
CA ASN A 35 -4.01 9.58 -1.78
C ASN A 35 -3.43 8.26 -2.33
N GLY A 36 -3.46 8.03 -3.64
CA GLY A 36 -2.88 6.86 -4.29
C GLY A 36 -1.49 7.12 -4.87
N SER A 37 -0.70 6.07 -4.99
CA SER A 37 0.51 6.03 -5.82
C SER A 37 0.13 5.90 -7.31
N PRO A 38 1.04 6.24 -8.23
CA PRO A 38 0.97 5.69 -9.59
C PRO A 38 1.01 4.14 -9.55
N ARG A 39 0.71 3.50 -10.67
CA ARG A 39 0.90 2.05 -10.84
C ARG A 39 2.37 1.70 -10.64
N LEU A 40 2.64 0.62 -9.89
CA LEU A 40 3.99 0.12 -9.61
C LEU A 40 4.10 -1.30 -10.12
N ASP A 41 5.21 -1.60 -10.80
CA ASP A 41 5.52 -2.96 -11.25
C ASP A 41 6.38 -3.62 -10.15
N VAL A 42 5.89 -4.75 -9.63
CA VAL A 42 6.51 -5.51 -8.54
C VAL A 42 7.66 -6.34 -9.10
N THR A 43 8.76 -6.39 -8.38
CA THR A 43 9.97 -7.13 -8.80
C THR A 43 10.30 -8.30 -7.90
N THR A 44 10.17 -8.10 -6.59
CA THR A 44 10.33 -9.18 -5.61
C THR A 44 9.38 -8.96 -4.44
N CYS A 45 8.96 -10.03 -3.80
CA CYS A 45 8.08 -9.97 -2.64
C CYS A 45 8.34 -11.15 -1.67
N SER A 46 7.58 -11.21 -0.58
CA SER A 46 7.51 -12.36 0.32
C SER A 46 6.71 -13.51 -0.28
N GLU A 47 6.99 -14.74 0.12
CA GLU A 47 6.39 -15.98 -0.40
C GLU A 47 4.86 -15.95 -0.45
N ALA A 48 4.19 -15.56 0.63
CA ALA A 48 2.73 -15.44 0.68
C ALA A 48 2.13 -14.47 -0.37
N ILE A 49 2.88 -13.46 -0.82
CA ILE A 49 2.46 -12.54 -1.88
C ILE A 49 2.80 -13.14 -3.25
N ALA A 50 3.96 -13.81 -3.37
CA ALA A 50 4.38 -14.47 -4.59
C ALA A 50 3.41 -15.59 -5.00
N GLU A 51 2.91 -16.36 -4.04
CA GLU A 51 1.88 -17.38 -4.28
C GLU A 51 0.60 -16.77 -4.88
N LEU A 52 0.17 -15.59 -4.38
CA LEU A 52 -0.99 -14.90 -4.92
C LEU A 52 -0.73 -14.35 -6.33
N PHE A 53 0.45 -13.81 -6.60
CA PHE A 53 0.81 -13.38 -7.95
C PHE A 53 0.88 -14.55 -8.93
N ALA A 54 1.43 -15.68 -8.52
CA ALA A 54 1.55 -16.89 -9.35
C ALA A 54 0.20 -17.48 -9.79
N GLN A 55 -0.90 -17.12 -9.13
CA GLN A 55 -2.25 -17.53 -9.55
C GLN A 55 -2.74 -16.74 -10.77
N ASP A 56 -2.18 -15.56 -11.05
CA ASP A 56 -2.52 -14.74 -12.22
C ASP A 56 -1.43 -14.84 -13.29
N ASN A 57 -1.82 -14.73 -14.56
CA ASN A 57 -0.89 -14.71 -15.70
C ASN A 57 -0.57 -13.28 -16.16
N ASN A 58 -0.97 -12.28 -15.35
CA ASN A 58 -0.75 -10.87 -15.60
C ASN A 58 0.58 -10.38 -15.04
N ALA A 59 1.00 -9.19 -15.46
CA ALA A 59 2.15 -8.52 -14.86
C ALA A 59 1.87 -8.15 -13.40
N ASP A 60 2.76 -8.56 -12.50
CA ASP A 60 2.70 -8.26 -11.07
C ASP A 60 2.75 -6.76 -10.81
N ARG A 61 1.59 -6.22 -10.44
CA ARG A 61 1.38 -4.78 -10.30
C ARG A 61 0.65 -4.47 -9.02
N CYS A 62 1.02 -3.35 -8.42
CA CYS A 62 0.35 -2.86 -7.22
C CYS A 62 0.13 -1.35 -7.24
N HIS A 63 -0.76 -0.92 -6.36
CA HIS A 63 -1.03 0.47 -6.03
C HIS A 63 -0.92 0.63 -4.51
N VAL A 64 -0.33 1.73 -4.05
CA VAL A 64 -0.26 2.05 -2.63
C VAL A 64 -1.24 3.18 -2.33
N GLU A 65 -2.17 2.94 -1.42
CA GLU A 65 -3.06 3.97 -0.86
C GLU A 65 -2.48 4.47 0.46
N LEU A 66 -2.33 5.79 0.57
CA LEU A 66 -2.06 6.48 1.82
C LEU A 66 -3.36 6.58 2.64
N ARG A 67 -3.24 6.28 3.94
CA ARG A 67 -4.29 6.38 4.96
C ARG A 67 -3.80 7.24 6.14
N PRO A 68 -4.69 7.68 7.05
CA PRO A 68 -4.31 8.51 8.19
C PRO A 68 -3.23 7.90 9.09
N ARG A 69 -3.23 6.57 9.27
CA ARG A 69 -2.32 5.87 10.18
C ARG A 69 -1.49 4.78 9.52
N GLY A 70 -1.39 4.79 8.19
CA GLY A 70 -0.67 3.74 7.47
C GLY A 70 -0.82 3.82 5.97
N VAL A 71 -0.51 2.70 5.33
CA VAL A 71 -0.69 2.50 3.89
C VAL A 71 -1.36 1.17 3.61
N ILE A 72 -2.01 1.07 2.45
CA ILE A 72 -2.57 -0.17 1.93
C ILE A 72 -1.94 -0.43 0.56
N VAL A 73 -1.22 -1.54 0.42
CA VAL A 73 -0.74 -1.98 -0.90
C VAL A 73 -1.80 -2.91 -1.49
N ARG A 74 -2.44 -2.49 -2.57
CA ARG A 74 -3.42 -3.30 -3.30
C ARG A 74 -2.82 -3.88 -4.57
N PHE A 75 -3.13 -5.14 -4.83
CA PHE A 75 -2.76 -5.84 -6.05
C PHE A 75 -3.86 -6.84 -6.41
N ARG A 76 -3.86 -7.29 -7.66
CA ARG A 76 -4.82 -8.30 -8.13
C ARG A 76 -4.16 -9.67 -8.18
N SER A 77 -4.97 -10.68 -7.92
CA SER A 77 -4.67 -12.08 -8.17
C SER A 77 -5.92 -12.68 -8.80
N LEU A 78 -5.82 -13.15 -10.04
CA LEU A 78 -6.97 -13.55 -10.86
C LEU A 78 -8.05 -12.43 -10.93
N LEU A 79 -9.25 -12.73 -10.46
CA LEU A 79 -10.39 -11.82 -10.39
C LEU A 79 -10.53 -11.15 -9.02
N GLU A 80 -9.63 -11.45 -8.09
CA GLU A 80 -9.66 -10.96 -6.73
C GLU A 80 -8.69 -9.80 -6.52
N THR A 81 -9.03 -8.91 -5.60
CA THR A 81 -8.16 -7.83 -5.13
C THR A 81 -7.72 -8.13 -3.72
N TYR A 82 -6.41 -8.19 -3.53
CA TYR A 82 -5.78 -8.34 -2.23
C TYR A 82 -5.24 -7.01 -1.73
N ALA A 83 -5.25 -6.85 -0.42
CA ALA A 83 -4.75 -5.67 0.28
C ALA A 83 -3.76 -6.11 1.37
N LEU A 84 -2.52 -5.66 1.24
CA LEU A 84 -1.55 -5.67 2.33
C LEU A 84 -1.70 -4.36 3.11
N VAL A 85 -2.36 -4.46 4.26
CA VAL A 85 -2.65 -3.35 5.18
C VAL A 85 -1.49 -3.21 6.17
N ILE A 86 -0.82 -2.05 6.13
CA ILE A 86 0.41 -1.77 6.88
C ILE A 86 0.23 -0.50 7.72
N PRO A 87 0.08 -0.60 9.05
CA PRO A 87 0.09 0.58 9.91
C PRO A 87 1.48 1.22 9.96
N PHE A 88 1.56 2.53 10.17
CA PHE A 88 2.83 3.26 10.15
C PHE A 88 3.85 2.74 11.17
N ARG A 89 3.38 2.24 12.32
CA ARG A 89 4.25 1.67 13.36
C ARG A 89 5.08 0.45 12.90
N SER A 90 4.58 -0.31 11.92
CA SER A 90 5.29 -1.48 11.36
C SER A 90 5.80 -1.24 9.95
N LEU A 91 5.59 -0.04 9.39
CA LEU A 91 6.03 0.30 8.04
C LEU A 91 7.51 0.70 8.03
N ALA A 92 8.34 -0.11 7.36
CA ALA A 92 9.67 0.31 6.94
C ALA A 92 9.73 0.50 5.42
N LEU A 93 10.16 1.70 5.00
CA LEU A 93 10.26 2.09 3.60
C LEU A 93 11.74 2.37 3.27
N PHE A 94 12.27 1.67 2.27
CA PHE A 94 13.64 1.83 1.80
C PHE A 94 13.67 2.19 0.33
N LYS A 95 14.48 3.18 -0.05
CA LYS A 95 14.81 3.45 -1.45
C LYS A 95 15.97 2.55 -1.86
N SER A 96 15.84 1.85 -2.99
CA SER A 96 16.91 1.01 -3.56
C SER A 96 17.04 1.29 -5.05
N GLY A 97 18.13 1.96 -5.43
CA GLY A 97 18.36 2.39 -6.81
C GLY A 97 17.17 3.21 -7.34
N ALA A 98 16.60 2.74 -8.46
CA ALA A 98 15.42 3.35 -9.09
C ALA A 98 14.08 2.84 -8.53
N GLY A 99 14.04 2.19 -7.36
CA GLY A 99 12.84 1.59 -6.79
C GLY A 99 12.70 1.79 -5.28
N TYR A 100 11.64 1.22 -4.72
CA TYR A 100 11.42 1.19 -3.27
C TYR A 100 11.02 -0.20 -2.80
N THR A 101 11.34 -0.48 -1.54
CA THR A 101 10.89 -1.67 -0.82
C THR A 101 10.08 -1.25 0.39
N LEU A 102 8.90 -1.85 0.53
CA LEU A 102 8.04 -1.75 1.69
C LEU A 102 8.17 -3.05 2.50
N TYR A 103 8.36 -2.91 3.80
CA TYR A 103 8.31 -4.01 4.76
C TYR A 103 7.19 -3.77 5.77
N SER A 104 6.57 -4.87 6.20
CA SER A 104 5.57 -4.92 7.25
C SER A 104 5.67 -6.23 7.99
N ASP A 105 6.18 -6.22 9.21
CA ASP A 105 6.31 -7.42 10.06
C ASP A 105 6.93 -8.61 9.29
N THR A 106 6.12 -9.55 8.80
CA THR A 106 6.52 -10.74 8.05
C THR A 106 6.50 -10.59 6.52
N HIS A 107 6.00 -9.48 5.99
CA HIS A 107 5.80 -9.26 4.56
C HIS A 107 6.77 -8.23 3.99
N ARG A 108 7.14 -8.44 2.72
CA ARG A 108 8.00 -7.54 1.96
C ARG A 108 7.47 -7.41 0.54
N ILE A 109 7.48 -6.21 -0.01
CA ILE A 109 7.20 -5.98 -1.43
C ILE A 109 8.13 -4.91 -1.99
N GLN A 110 8.80 -5.23 -3.09
CA GLN A 110 9.74 -4.37 -3.78
C GLN A 110 9.22 -4.09 -5.18
N PHE A 111 9.32 -2.83 -5.58
CA PHE A 111 8.97 -2.36 -6.92
C PHE A 111 10.09 -1.50 -7.47
N THR A 112 10.28 -1.57 -8.79
CA THR A 112 11.30 -0.78 -9.50
C THR A 112 10.66 0.24 -10.42
N GLY A 113 11.40 1.30 -10.69
CA GLY A 113 10.97 2.40 -11.52
C GLY A 113 10.59 3.64 -10.71
N GLU A 114 10.75 4.79 -11.35
CA GLU A 114 10.35 6.09 -10.81
C GLU A 114 9.24 6.70 -11.66
N PRO A 115 8.04 6.07 -11.75
CA PRO A 115 6.93 6.65 -12.51
C PRO A 115 6.59 8.04 -11.98
N LYS A 116 6.14 8.90 -12.89
CA LYS A 116 5.81 10.30 -12.59
C LYS A 116 4.84 10.36 -11.40
N GLY A 117 5.26 11.06 -10.34
CA GLY A 117 4.47 11.23 -9.13
C GLY A 117 4.83 10.29 -7.97
N LEU A 118 5.62 9.23 -8.19
CA LEU A 118 6.00 8.31 -7.11
C LEU A 118 6.79 9.01 -5.99
N GLN A 119 7.80 9.81 -6.33
CA GLN A 119 8.59 10.55 -5.33
C GLN A 119 7.73 11.55 -4.54
N ARG A 120 6.69 12.13 -5.15
CA ARG A 120 5.73 13.00 -4.45
C ARG A 120 4.86 12.18 -3.49
N PHE A 121 4.37 11.03 -3.95
CA PHE A 121 3.61 10.11 -3.11
C PHE A 121 4.42 9.65 -1.89
N VAL A 122 5.66 9.17 -2.10
CA VAL A 122 6.54 8.72 -1.01
C VAL A 122 6.80 9.83 0.01
N ARG A 123 7.06 11.06 -0.43
CA ARG A 123 7.25 12.20 0.49
C ARG A 123 6.04 12.40 1.41
N ARG A 124 4.82 12.28 0.89
CA ARG A 124 3.60 12.38 1.71
C ARG A 124 3.45 11.23 2.69
N VAL A 125 3.85 10.01 2.32
CA VAL A 125 3.87 8.87 3.24
C VAL A 125 4.81 9.13 4.41
N VAL A 126 6.03 9.62 4.13
CA VAL A 126 7.01 9.94 5.17
C VAL A 126 6.53 11.08 6.07
N GLN A 127 5.95 12.13 5.49
CA GLN A 127 5.39 13.25 6.23
C GLN A 127 4.23 12.81 7.15
N ALA A 128 3.26 12.06 6.62
CA ALA A 128 2.13 11.57 7.42
C ALA A 128 2.58 10.65 8.56
N ARG A 129 3.64 9.86 8.35
CA ARG A 129 4.25 9.04 9.42
C ARG A 129 4.90 9.90 10.51
N ALA A 130 5.61 10.96 10.12
CA ALA A 130 6.25 11.87 11.06
C ALA A 130 5.21 12.61 11.92
N GLU A 131 4.17 13.17 11.28
CA GLU A 131 3.07 13.86 11.96
C GLU A 131 2.35 12.96 12.97
N LEU A 132 2.20 11.67 12.69
CA LEU A 132 1.62 10.71 13.65
C LEU A 132 2.55 10.38 14.82
N SER A 133 3.86 10.47 14.64
CA SER A 133 4.85 10.12 15.67
C SER A 133 5.08 11.24 16.69
N GLU A 134 4.66 12.46 16.35
CA GLU A 134 4.74 13.65 17.21
C GLU A 134 3.50 13.85 18.10
N VAL A 135 2.51 12.96 18.00
CA VAL A 135 1.23 12.95 18.74
C VAL A 135 1.19 11.77 19.70
#